data_AF-A0A4Q1SRX6-F1
#
_entry.id   AF-A0A4Q1SRX6-F1
#
_cell.length_a   1.000
_cell.length_b   1.000
_cell.length_c   1.000
_cell.angle_alpha   90.00
_cell.angle_beta   90.00
_cell.angle_gamma   90.00
#
_symmetry.space_group_name_H-M   'P 1'
#
loop_
_entity.id
_entity.type
_entity.pdbx_description
1 polymer ?
#
loop_
_entity_poly.entity_id
_entity_poly.type
_entity_poly.pdbx_seq_one_letter_code
_entity_poly.pdbx_strand_id
1 'polypeptide(L)'
;MAILITRGEFYAMIGIDKIYHFFFYGTMACILGSIACKLSPRSQSLPRLFGIALILLFMGVLDEYRQFFDRHRDTEFLDAVANLLGIAAGLSVPAVISLSHFRKNTKLNWKAMTLAVLVLVPLFYSLTYFTSKPPPTPFFSQGTTQAGGISVKVGSIVSSPQRIAYQSLQEKYVPQLLYIEKEYTREMRELITYSFEREHALYHLWLMYKLEGAVDAQFDQIQLAMKRSAQQSGLNPSLTNQVRQEFMLRKKAQRAKLLKQAILDQRAG
;
A
#
# COMPACT_ATOMS: atom_id res chain seq x y z
N MET A 1 -16.90 12.32 -18.45
CA MET A 1 -15.96 11.91 -17.39
C MET A 1 -15.29 10.62 -17.85
N ALA A 2 -14.18 10.75 -18.59
CA ALA A 2 -13.44 9.63 -19.15
C ALA A 2 -12.25 9.36 -18.23
N ILE A 3 -12.26 8.21 -17.55
CA ILE A 3 -11.13 7.75 -16.76
C ILE A 3 -10.12 7.17 -17.76
N LEU A 4 -9.16 8.00 -18.16
CA LEU A 4 -8.00 7.59 -18.95
C LEU A 4 -7.05 6.86 -18.00
N ILE A 5 -7.24 5.54 -17.86
CA ILE A 5 -6.36 4.66 -17.10
C ILE A 5 -5.14 4.34 -17.95
N THR A 6 -4.04 5.06 -17.73
CA THR A 6 -2.73 4.72 -18.27
C THR A 6 -2.21 3.46 -17.58
N ARG A 7 -2.06 2.37 -18.35
CA ARG A 7 -1.72 0.99 -17.90
C ARG A 7 -0.51 0.84 -16.96
N GLY A 8 0.37 1.84 -16.88
CA GLY A 8 1.54 1.83 -15.98
C GLY A 8 1.27 2.33 -14.55
N GLU A 9 0.23 3.13 -14.34
CA GLU A 9 -0.09 3.73 -13.02
C GLU A 9 -0.92 2.78 -12.14
N PHE A 10 -1.66 1.85 -12.76
CA PHE A 10 -2.47 0.88 -12.04
C PHE A 10 -1.62 -0.11 -11.21
N TYR A 11 -0.42 -0.45 -11.68
CA TYR A 11 0.53 -1.30 -10.95
C TYR A 11 1.20 -0.58 -9.78
N ALA A 12 1.29 0.76 -9.82
CA ALA A 12 1.83 1.54 -8.70
C ALA A 12 0.79 1.79 -7.60
N MET A 13 -0.51 1.82 -7.95
CA MET A 13 -1.60 1.98 -6.98
C MET A 13 -2.00 0.67 -6.28
N ILE A 14 -1.86 -0.48 -6.94
CA ILE A 14 -2.06 -1.79 -6.30
C ILE A 14 -0.69 -2.24 -5.77
N GLY A 15 -0.37 -1.86 -4.53
CA GLY A 15 0.88 -2.25 -3.88
C GLY A 15 1.12 -3.77 -3.95
N ILE A 16 2.39 -4.19 -3.98
CA ILE A 16 2.78 -5.61 -4.08
C ILE A 16 2.16 -6.47 -2.97
N ASP A 17 1.94 -5.85 -1.82
CA ASP A 17 1.23 -6.39 -0.66
C ASP A 17 -0.18 -6.89 -1.01
N LYS A 18 -0.96 -6.12 -1.80
CA LYS A 18 -2.31 -6.51 -2.23
C LYS A 18 -2.30 -7.73 -3.13
N ILE A 19 -1.25 -7.88 -3.93
CA ILE A 19 -1.05 -9.04 -4.80
C ILE A 19 -0.80 -10.28 -3.92
N TYR A 20 0.00 -10.17 -2.86
CA TYR A 20 0.20 -11.28 -1.92
C TYR A 20 -1.08 -11.69 -1.21
N HIS A 21 -1.85 -10.73 -0.70
CA HIS A 21 -3.16 -10.96 -0.07
C HIS A 21 -4.10 -11.72 -1.03
N PHE A 22 -4.22 -11.25 -2.27
CA PHE A 22 -5.01 -11.91 -3.31
C PHE A 22 -4.57 -13.36 -3.56
N PHE A 23 -3.27 -13.61 -3.80
CA PHE A 23 -2.77 -14.94 -4.12
C PHE A 23 -2.77 -15.89 -2.93
N PHE A 24 -2.50 -15.41 -1.72
CA PHE A 24 -2.50 -16.22 -0.50
C PHE A 24 -3.90 -16.75 -0.23
N TYR A 25 -4.89 -15.85 -0.14
CA TYR A 25 -6.27 -16.25 0.09
C TYR A 25 -6.88 -17.02 -1.08
N GLY A 26 -6.49 -16.69 -2.32
CA GLY A 26 -6.92 -17.45 -3.50
C GLY A 26 -6.39 -18.88 -3.53
N THR A 27 -5.11 -19.08 -3.24
CA THR A 27 -4.51 -20.41 -3.15
C THR A 27 -5.16 -21.23 -2.03
N MET A 28 -5.31 -20.65 -0.83
CA MET A 28 -5.94 -21.31 0.31
C MET A 28 -7.39 -21.69 0.01
N ALA A 29 -8.16 -20.79 -0.59
CA ALA A 29 -9.54 -21.06 -0.96
C ALA A 29 -9.66 -22.15 -2.03
N CYS A 30 -8.76 -22.17 -3.02
CA CYS A 30 -8.71 -23.21 -4.04
C CYS A 30 -8.40 -24.59 -3.43
N ILE A 31 -7.41 -24.69 -2.55
CA ILE A 31 -7.05 -25.95 -1.87
C ILE A 31 -8.21 -26.44 -1.01
N LEU A 32 -8.69 -25.61 -0.08
CA LEU A 32 -9.78 -25.99 0.83
C LEU A 32 -11.08 -26.29 0.08
N GLY A 33 -11.41 -25.50 -0.93
CA GLY A 33 -12.57 -25.72 -1.77
C GLY A 33 -12.49 -27.03 -2.57
N SER A 34 -11.31 -27.36 -3.09
CA SER A 34 -11.08 -28.64 -3.79
C SER A 34 -11.23 -29.83 -2.86
N ILE A 35 -10.68 -29.74 -1.63
CA ILE A 35 -10.83 -30.76 -0.60
C ILE A 35 -12.31 -30.91 -0.22
N ALA A 36 -13.02 -29.80 0.01
CA ALA A 36 -14.43 -29.82 0.32
C ALA A 36 -15.25 -30.45 -0.80
N CYS A 37 -15.04 -30.09 -2.06
CA CYS A 37 -15.76 -30.73 -3.16
C CYS A 37 -15.51 -32.24 -3.27
N LYS A 38 -14.29 -32.72 -2.98
CA LYS A 38 -13.94 -34.15 -3.04
C LYS A 38 -14.49 -34.98 -1.88
N LEU A 39 -14.47 -34.44 -0.65
CA LEU A 39 -14.87 -35.17 0.56
C LEU A 39 -16.36 -35.08 0.87
N SER A 40 -17.09 -34.19 0.22
CA SER A 40 -18.49 -33.92 0.55
C SER A 40 -19.44 -34.77 -0.28
N PRO A 41 -20.57 -35.20 0.30
CA PRO A 41 -21.70 -35.66 -0.49
C PRO A 41 -22.05 -34.59 -1.53
N ARG A 42 -22.36 -35.01 -2.76
CA ARG A 42 -22.56 -34.11 -3.92
C ARG A 42 -23.61 -33.01 -3.67
N SER A 43 -24.59 -33.25 -2.80
CA SER A 43 -25.63 -32.29 -2.43
C SER A 43 -25.16 -31.20 -1.45
N GLN A 44 -24.00 -31.37 -0.81
CA GLN A 44 -23.49 -30.47 0.24
C GLN A 44 -22.25 -29.67 -0.16
N SER A 45 -21.73 -29.83 -1.38
CA SER A 45 -20.51 -29.13 -1.81
C SER A 45 -20.70 -27.60 -1.86
N LEU A 46 -21.84 -27.08 -2.32
CA LEU A 46 -22.05 -25.63 -2.46
C LEU A 46 -22.17 -24.94 -1.09
N PRO A 47 -22.97 -25.45 -0.13
CA PRO A 47 -22.97 -24.93 1.23
C PRO A 47 -21.60 -24.97 1.91
N ARG A 48 -20.78 -26.00 1.64
CA ARG A 48 -19.44 -26.11 2.22
C ARG A 48 -18.45 -25.13 1.58
N LEU A 49 -18.50 -24.93 0.26
CA LEU A 49 -17.73 -23.87 -0.42
C LEU A 49 -18.09 -22.49 0.14
N PHE A 50 -19.38 -22.23 0.34
CA PHE A 50 -19.84 -21.00 0.96
C PHE A 50 -19.33 -20.86 2.41
N GLY A 51 -19.39 -21.92 3.21
CA GLY A 51 -18.83 -21.94 4.57
C GLY A 51 -17.33 -21.64 4.60
N ILE A 52 -16.55 -22.22 3.67
CA ILE A 52 -15.13 -21.92 3.50
C ILE A 52 -14.92 -20.45 3.14
N ALA A 53 -15.71 -19.91 2.21
CA ALA A 53 -15.64 -18.50 1.83
C ALA A 53 -15.82 -17.59 3.06
N LEU A 54 -16.84 -17.86 3.88
CA LEU A 54 -17.12 -17.09 5.08
C LEU A 54 -16.01 -17.18 6.12
N ILE A 55 -15.49 -18.38 6.39
CA ILE A 55 -14.41 -18.58 7.37
C ILE A 55 -13.15 -17.85 6.91
N LEU A 56 -12.75 -18.02 5.65
CA LEU A 56 -11.56 -17.35 5.12
C LEU A 56 -11.73 -15.83 5.09
N LEU A 57 -12.91 -15.33 4.71
CA LEU A 57 -13.19 -13.91 4.69
C LEU A 57 -13.16 -13.30 6.09
N PHE A 58 -13.74 -13.99 7.07
CA PHE A 58 -13.71 -13.59 8.47
C PHE A 58 -12.27 -13.57 9.02
N MET A 59 -11.47 -14.60 8.73
CA MET A 59 -10.05 -14.65 9.09
C MET A 59 -9.26 -13.51 8.45
N GLY A 60 -9.50 -13.22 7.17
CA GLY A 60 -8.87 -12.09 6.47
C GLY A 60 -9.18 -10.75 7.12
N VAL A 61 -10.46 -10.51 7.43
CA VAL A 61 -10.87 -9.30 8.14
C VAL A 61 -10.25 -9.22 9.54
N LEU A 62 -10.21 -10.31 10.29
CA LEU A 62 -9.58 -10.34 11.61
C LEU A 62 -8.08 -10.08 11.57
N ASP A 63 -7.37 -10.58 10.54
CA ASP A 63 -5.95 -10.32 10.41
C ASP A 63 -5.69 -8.83 10.10
N GLU A 64 -6.55 -8.17 9.33
CA GLU A 64 -6.49 -6.70 9.19
C GLU A 64 -6.75 -6.00 10.55
N TYR A 65 -7.76 -6.41 11.32
CA TYR A 65 -7.96 -5.84 12.67
C TYR A 65 -6.77 -6.09 13.61
N ARG A 66 -6.08 -7.23 13.47
CA ARG A 66 -4.88 -7.51 14.26
C ARG A 66 -3.76 -6.54 13.88
N GLN A 67 -3.59 -6.23 12.60
CA GLN A 67 -2.62 -5.25 12.10
C GLN A 67 -2.90 -3.84 12.61
N PHE A 68 -4.16 -3.49 12.95
CA PHE A 68 -4.48 -2.22 13.60
C PHE A 68 -3.73 -1.98 14.92
N PHE A 69 -3.46 -3.06 15.66
CA PHE A 69 -2.74 -2.95 16.93
C PHE A 69 -1.22 -2.90 16.74
N ASP A 70 -0.73 -3.19 15.53
CA ASP A 70 0.68 -3.04 15.19
C ASP A 70 0.97 -1.59 14.80
N ARG A 71 1.82 -0.92 15.58
CA ARG A 71 2.14 0.50 15.38
C ARG A 71 2.87 0.78 14.06
N HIS A 72 3.42 -0.26 13.41
CA HIS A 72 4.23 -0.14 12.20
C HIS A 72 3.49 -0.49 10.91
N ARG A 73 2.27 -1.08 11.03
CA ARG A 73 1.41 -1.38 9.89
C ARG A 73 0.17 -0.51 9.93
N ASP A 74 -0.27 -0.07 8.76
CA ASP A 74 -1.54 0.61 8.62
C ASP A 74 -2.58 -0.44 8.20
N THR A 75 -3.77 -0.39 8.81
CA THR A 75 -4.89 -1.21 8.33
C THR A 75 -5.38 -0.66 7.02
N GLU A 76 -5.43 -1.51 5.98
CA GLU A 76 -5.91 -1.09 4.68
C GLU A 76 -7.14 -1.88 4.29
N PHE A 77 -8.26 -1.17 4.14
CA PHE A 77 -9.47 -1.71 3.51
C PHE A 77 -9.19 -2.43 2.18
N LEU A 78 -8.18 -1.98 1.43
CA LEU A 78 -7.76 -2.59 0.17
C LEU A 78 -7.21 -4.01 0.35
N ASP A 79 -6.61 -4.37 1.48
CA ASP A 79 -6.20 -5.75 1.78
C ASP A 79 -7.41 -6.65 1.96
N ALA A 80 -8.39 -6.22 2.73
CA ALA A 80 -9.63 -6.97 2.92
C ALA A 80 -10.37 -7.19 1.59
N VAL A 81 -10.33 -6.20 0.68
CA VAL A 81 -10.86 -6.35 -0.69
C VAL A 81 -10.03 -7.34 -1.51
N ALA A 82 -8.70 -7.27 -1.44
CA ALA A 82 -7.82 -8.22 -2.11
C ALA A 82 -8.05 -9.67 -1.63
N ASN A 83 -8.22 -9.86 -0.32
CA ASN A 83 -8.59 -11.14 0.29
C ASN A 83 -9.91 -11.66 -0.27
N LEU A 84 -10.96 -10.83 -0.30
CA LEU A 84 -12.28 -11.18 -0.84
C LEU A 84 -12.20 -11.63 -2.31
N LEU A 85 -11.50 -10.86 -3.15
CA LEU A 85 -11.32 -11.17 -4.56
C LEU A 85 -10.52 -12.47 -4.75
N GLY A 86 -9.47 -12.65 -3.95
CA GLY A 86 -8.67 -13.88 -3.92
C GLY A 86 -9.53 -15.10 -3.60
N ILE A 87 -10.31 -15.06 -2.50
CA ILE A 87 -11.22 -16.13 -2.10
C ILE A 87 -12.20 -16.46 -3.23
N ALA A 88 -12.83 -15.44 -3.82
CA ALA A 88 -13.81 -15.63 -4.90
C ALA A 88 -13.17 -16.30 -6.13
N ALA A 89 -11.99 -15.82 -6.56
CA ALA A 89 -11.24 -16.41 -7.66
C ALA A 89 -10.81 -17.85 -7.34
N GLY A 90 -10.28 -18.11 -6.14
CA GLY A 90 -9.85 -19.42 -5.70
C GLY A 90 -10.96 -20.46 -5.64
N LEU A 91 -12.15 -20.10 -5.14
CA LEU A 91 -13.31 -21.00 -5.08
C LEU A 91 -13.99 -21.23 -6.42
N SER A 92 -13.79 -20.34 -7.40
CA SER A 92 -14.35 -20.52 -8.74
C SER A 92 -13.84 -21.81 -9.40
N VAL A 93 -12.58 -22.17 -9.18
CA VAL A 93 -11.96 -23.39 -9.74
C VAL A 93 -12.66 -24.67 -9.26
N PRO A 94 -12.73 -24.98 -7.94
CA PRO A 94 -13.44 -26.18 -7.47
C PRO A 94 -14.94 -26.12 -7.73
N ALA A 95 -15.55 -24.93 -7.80
CA ALA A 95 -16.95 -24.77 -8.16
C ALA A 95 -17.22 -25.17 -9.64
N VAL A 96 -16.39 -24.71 -10.57
CA VAL A 96 -16.49 -25.04 -12.01
C VAL A 96 -16.20 -26.52 -12.25
N ILE A 97 -15.19 -27.09 -11.60
CA ILE A 97 -14.91 -28.54 -11.71
C ILE A 97 -16.12 -29.37 -11.22
N SER A 98 -16.82 -28.88 -10.20
CA SER A 98 -17.97 -29.55 -9.61
C SER A 98 -19.32 -29.15 -10.26
N LEU A 99 -19.32 -28.31 -11.31
CA LEU A 99 -20.53 -27.77 -11.94
C LEU A 99 -21.44 -28.86 -12.52
N SER A 100 -20.84 -29.92 -13.07
CA SER A 100 -21.56 -31.10 -13.57
C SER A 100 -22.33 -31.83 -12.46
N HIS A 101 -21.93 -31.66 -11.20
CA HIS A 101 -22.50 -32.32 -10.03
C HIS A 101 -23.55 -31.44 -9.31
N PHE A 102 -23.50 -30.12 -9.49
CA PHE A 102 -24.40 -29.18 -8.80
C PHE A 102 -25.83 -29.13 -9.34
N ARG A 103 -26.06 -29.58 -10.58
CA ARG A 103 -27.34 -29.43 -11.31
C ARG A 103 -28.56 -30.14 -10.69
N LYS A 104 -28.39 -30.97 -9.66
CA LYS A 104 -29.50 -31.68 -9.00
C LYS A 104 -29.52 -31.38 -7.50
N ASN A 105 -30.46 -30.54 -7.06
CA ASN A 105 -30.89 -30.35 -5.65
C ASN A 105 -29.99 -29.57 -4.67
N THR A 106 -29.13 -28.64 -5.09
CA THR A 106 -28.50 -27.72 -4.13
C THR A 106 -29.46 -26.55 -3.80
N LYS A 107 -29.97 -26.52 -2.56
CA LYS A 107 -30.67 -25.34 -2.02
C LYS A 107 -29.67 -24.49 -1.24
N LEU A 108 -29.54 -23.22 -1.62
CA LEU A 108 -28.74 -22.25 -0.87
C LEU A 108 -29.45 -21.95 0.46
N ASN A 109 -28.71 -21.96 1.58
CA ASN A 109 -29.26 -21.62 2.87
C ASN A 109 -29.30 -20.10 3.05
N TRP A 110 -30.41 -19.48 2.63
CA TRP A 110 -30.61 -18.03 2.71
C TRP A 110 -30.41 -17.46 4.11
N LYS A 111 -30.78 -18.19 5.18
CA LYS A 111 -30.59 -17.71 6.56
C LYS A 111 -29.11 -17.54 6.90
N ALA A 112 -28.28 -18.50 6.49
CA ALA A 112 -26.82 -18.41 6.68
C ALA A 112 -26.22 -17.26 5.89
N MET A 113 -26.73 -17.00 4.68
CA MET A 113 -26.27 -15.87 3.86
C MET A 113 -26.66 -14.53 4.46
N THR A 114 -27.89 -14.38 4.96
CA THR A 114 -28.33 -13.17 5.65
C THR A 114 -27.50 -12.91 6.90
N LEU A 115 -27.26 -13.94 7.72
CA LEU A 115 -26.43 -13.80 8.92
C LEU A 115 -25.00 -13.38 8.56
N ALA A 116 -24.42 -13.98 7.51
CA ALA A 116 -23.10 -13.62 7.03
C ALA A 116 -23.02 -12.16 6.59
N VAL A 117 -24.00 -11.68 5.82
CA VAL A 117 -24.07 -10.28 5.38
C VAL A 117 -24.20 -9.34 6.59
N LEU A 118 -25.06 -9.68 7.56
CA LEU A 118 -25.26 -8.88 8.78
C LEU A 118 -23.99 -8.77 9.64
N VAL A 119 -23.12 -9.78 9.63
CA VAL A 119 -21.86 -9.76 10.39
C VAL A 119 -20.72 -9.11 9.60
N LEU A 120 -20.57 -9.49 8.33
CA LEU A 120 -19.42 -9.07 7.52
C LEU A 120 -19.53 -7.62 7.05
N VAL A 121 -20.71 -7.15 6.65
CA VAL A 121 -20.85 -5.79 6.12
C VAL A 121 -20.45 -4.73 7.17
N PRO A 122 -20.91 -4.79 8.44
CA PRO A 122 -20.43 -3.86 9.46
C PRO A 122 -18.92 -3.93 9.68
N LEU A 123 -18.34 -5.13 9.71
CA LEU A 123 -16.88 -5.30 9.89
C LEU A 123 -16.08 -4.70 8.74
N PHE A 124 -16.52 -4.87 7.49
CA PHE A 124 -15.93 -4.24 6.32
C PHE A 124 -16.12 -2.73 6.35
N TYR A 125 -17.30 -2.26 6.76
CA TYR A 125 -17.59 -0.84 6.87
C TYR A 125 -16.71 -0.17 7.91
N SER A 126 -16.51 -0.76 9.10
CA SER A 126 -15.63 -0.19 10.12
C SER A 126 -14.16 -0.16 9.71
N LEU A 127 -13.69 -1.08 8.85
CA LEU A 127 -12.34 -0.98 8.28
C LEU A 127 -12.14 0.32 7.48
N THR A 128 -13.17 0.84 6.82
CA THR A 128 -13.06 2.12 6.08
C THR A 128 -12.81 3.31 7.01
N TYR A 129 -13.30 3.27 8.26
CA TYR A 129 -13.03 4.30 9.26
C TYR A 129 -11.62 4.21 9.85
N PHE A 130 -11.09 3.00 10.00
CA PHE A 130 -9.73 2.78 10.49
C PHE A 130 -8.66 2.91 9.40
N THR A 131 -9.05 2.91 8.13
CA THR A 131 -8.16 3.16 6.98
C THR A 131 -7.84 4.66 6.91
N SER A 132 -7.06 5.16 7.86
CA SER A 132 -6.54 6.52 7.80
C SER A 132 -5.37 6.74 8.76
N LYS A 133 -4.17 6.85 8.19
CA LYS A 133 -3.36 8.02 8.51
C LYS A 133 -3.52 9.01 7.34
N PRO A 134 -3.96 10.26 7.57
CA PRO A 134 -3.76 11.29 6.56
C PRO A 134 -2.26 11.33 6.19
N PRO A 135 -1.90 11.69 4.94
CA PRO A 135 -0.51 11.87 4.57
C PRO A 135 0.16 12.78 5.62
N PRO A 136 1.40 12.47 6.05
CA PRO A 136 2.09 13.26 7.07
C PRO A 136 1.99 14.74 6.68
N THR A 137 1.54 15.57 7.63
CA THR A 137 1.42 17.01 7.47
C THR A 137 2.68 17.56 6.78
N PRO A 138 2.55 18.40 5.74
CA PRO A 138 3.71 18.95 5.07
C PRO A 138 4.58 19.70 6.09
N PHE A 139 5.85 19.29 6.21
CA PHE A 139 6.87 19.92 7.06
C PHE A 139 7.23 21.36 6.64
N PHE A 140 6.46 21.94 5.72
CA PHE A 140 6.50 23.37 5.43
C PHE A 140 5.32 24.04 6.13
N SER A 141 5.41 24.18 7.45
CA SER A 141 4.80 25.36 8.07
C SER A 141 5.53 26.57 7.50
N GLN A 142 4.79 27.56 6.99
CA GLN A 142 5.35 28.89 6.82
C GLN A 142 5.79 29.40 8.20
N GLY A 143 7.07 29.26 8.52
CA GLY A 143 7.61 29.59 9.83
C GLY A 143 8.98 28.96 10.04
N THR A 144 10.03 29.72 9.69
CA THR A 144 11.42 29.63 10.17
C THR A 144 11.86 28.31 10.83
N THR A 145 12.50 27.43 10.07
CA THR A 145 13.33 26.35 10.64
C THR A 145 14.79 26.77 10.62
N GLN A 146 15.36 27.02 11.80
CA GLN A 146 16.80 26.93 12.01
C GLN A 146 17.20 25.46 11.96
N ALA A 147 17.69 25.01 10.81
CA ALA A 147 18.50 23.80 10.71
C ALA A 147 19.93 24.24 10.38
N GLY A 148 20.84 24.18 11.36
CA GLY A 148 22.28 24.39 11.12
C GLY A 148 22.81 25.83 11.25
N GLY A 149 22.16 26.72 12.02
CA GLY A 149 22.77 28.00 12.41
C GLY A 149 22.88 29.07 11.31
N ILE A 150 22.32 28.85 10.12
CA ILE A 150 22.23 29.87 9.07
C ILE A 150 20.81 30.43 9.04
N SER A 151 20.64 31.62 9.60
CA SER A 151 19.38 32.37 9.54
C SER A 151 19.25 33.05 8.18
N VAL A 152 18.45 32.49 7.28
CA VAL A 152 18.03 33.19 6.07
C VAL A 152 16.77 34.00 6.40
N LYS A 153 16.91 35.32 6.42
CA LYS A 153 15.84 36.28 6.65
C LYS A 153 14.93 36.28 5.41
N VAL A 154 13.76 35.65 5.48
CA VAL A 154 12.76 35.72 4.40
C VAL A 154 12.15 37.12 4.43
N GLY A 155 12.70 38.01 3.59
CA GLY A 155 12.16 39.36 3.40
C GLY A 155 10.71 39.29 2.91
N SER A 156 9.84 39.97 3.63
CA SER A 156 8.44 40.19 3.30
C SER A 156 8.31 41.18 2.14
N ILE A 157 8.57 40.78 0.90
CA ILE A 157 8.47 41.67 -0.26
C ILE A 157 7.95 40.92 -1.51
N VAL A 158 6.81 41.40 -2.02
CA VAL A 158 6.20 41.23 -3.37
C VAL A 158 5.66 39.83 -3.76
N SER A 159 4.35 39.79 -4.00
CA SER A 159 3.58 38.70 -4.60
C SER A 159 3.79 38.64 -6.12
N SER A 160 4.89 38.07 -6.59
CA SER A 160 5.05 37.81 -8.02
C SER A 160 4.18 36.61 -8.43
N PRO A 161 3.55 36.61 -9.63
CA PRO A 161 2.82 35.46 -10.16
C PRO A 161 3.64 34.16 -10.17
N GLN A 162 4.96 34.28 -10.35
CA GLN A 162 5.89 33.15 -10.26
C GLN A 162 5.97 32.55 -8.85
N ARG A 163 5.88 33.37 -7.79
CA ARG A 163 5.90 32.88 -6.41
C ARG A 163 4.60 32.15 -6.06
N ILE A 164 3.45 32.64 -6.54
CA ILE A 164 2.15 31.98 -6.37
C ILE A 164 2.14 30.63 -7.12
N ALA A 165 2.62 30.61 -8.36
CA ALA A 165 2.76 29.37 -9.13
C ALA A 165 3.76 28.38 -8.50
N TYR A 166 4.83 28.89 -7.88
CA TYR A 166 5.75 28.04 -7.14
C TYR A 166 5.13 27.46 -5.87
N GLN A 167 4.40 28.27 -5.11
CA GLN A 167 3.72 27.83 -3.91
C GLN A 167 2.65 26.78 -4.23
N SER A 168 1.89 26.95 -5.32
CA SER A 168 0.90 25.95 -5.75
C SER A 168 1.55 24.64 -6.21
N LEU A 169 2.72 24.69 -6.87
CA LEU A 169 3.52 23.48 -7.14
C LEU A 169 3.97 22.80 -5.85
N GLN A 170 4.45 23.57 -4.86
CA GLN A 170 4.87 23.01 -3.57
C GLN A 170 3.70 22.33 -2.87
N GLU A 171 2.58 23.03 -2.70
CA GLU A 171 1.39 22.49 -2.04
C GLU A 171 0.87 21.23 -2.72
N LYS A 172 0.98 21.14 -4.05
CA LYS A 172 0.52 19.98 -4.82
C LYS A 172 1.46 18.77 -4.75
N TYR A 173 2.76 18.98 -4.88
CA TYR A 173 3.73 17.88 -5.09
C TYR A 173 4.54 17.51 -3.84
N VAL A 174 4.77 18.45 -2.92
CA VAL A 174 5.55 18.18 -1.71
C VAL A 174 4.89 17.11 -0.82
N PRO A 175 3.58 17.11 -0.56
CA PRO A 175 2.96 16.05 0.24
C PRO A 175 3.18 14.66 -0.35
N GLN A 176 3.19 14.54 -1.69
CA GLN A 176 3.43 13.28 -2.38
C GLN A 176 4.88 12.81 -2.22
N LEU A 177 5.84 13.75 -2.32
CA LEU A 177 7.25 13.46 -2.09
C LEU A 177 7.52 13.02 -0.65
N LEU A 178 6.91 13.69 0.33
CA LEU A 178 7.01 13.33 1.75
C LEU A 178 6.38 11.98 2.06
N TYR A 179 5.28 11.64 1.39
CA TYR A 179 4.67 10.33 1.49
C TYR A 179 5.62 9.23 1.01
N ILE A 180 6.21 9.39 -0.18
CA ILE A 180 7.21 8.43 -0.71
C ILE A 180 8.41 8.32 0.24
N GLU A 181 8.91 9.45 0.75
CA GLU A 181 10.04 9.47 1.68
C GLU A 181 9.72 8.72 2.99
N LYS A 182 8.50 8.89 3.52
CA LYS A 182 8.02 8.20 4.72
C LYS A 182 7.88 6.69 4.47
N GLU A 183 7.27 6.29 3.36
CA GLU A 183 7.10 4.87 3.01
C GLU A 183 8.45 4.19 2.77
N TYR A 184 9.35 4.84 2.02
CA TYR A 184 10.71 4.36 1.85
C TYR A 184 11.43 4.15 3.18
N THR A 185 11.30 5.10 4.11
CA THR A 185 11.92 5.01 5.44
C THR A 185 11.34 3.84 6.25
N ARG A 186 10.03 3.63 6.17
CA ARG A 186 9.31 2.56 6.87
C ARG A 186 9.76 1.20 6.34
N GLU A 187 9.60 0.96 5.04
CA GLU A 187 9.94 -0.32 4.42
C GLU A 187 11.44 -0.64 4.53
N MET A 188 12.31 0.37 4.37
CA MET A 188 13.75 0.18 4.52
C MET A 188 14.12 -0.22 5.95
N ARG A 189 13.45 0.34 6.97
CA ARG A 189 13.66 -0.05 8.38
C ARG A 189 13.23 -1.49 8.62
N GLU A 190 12.08 -1.90 8.09
CA GLU A 190 11.60 -3.27 8.22
C GLU A 190 12.57 -4.25 7.55
N LEU A 191 12.97 -4.01 6.30
CA LEU A 191 13.91 -4.84 5.58
C LEU A 191 15.25 -4.98 6.29
N ILE A 192 15.76 -3.87 6.86
CA ILE A 192 17.00 -3.89 7.61
C ILE A 192 16.84 -4.74 8.88
N THR A 193 15.75 -4.56 9.64
CA THR A 193 15.48 -5.34 10.86
C THR A 193 15.44 -6.84 10.54
N TYR A 194 14.69 -7.23 9.51
CA TYR A 194 14.62 -8.63 9.07
C TYR A 194 15.96 -9.17 8.54
N SER A 195 16.78 -8.33 7.90
CA SER A 195 18.09 -8.74 7.38
C SER A 195 19.06 -9.15 8.48
N PHE A 196 18.91 -8.60 9.69
CA PHE A 196 19.76 -8.90 10.83
C PHE A 196 19.28 -10.11 11.64
N GLU A 197 17.98 -10.44 11.60
CA GLU A 197 17.41 -11.55 12.38
C GLU A 197 17.54 -12.93 11.71
N ARG A 198 17.89 -13.03 10.41
CA ARG A 198 17.87 -14.30 9.66
C ARG A 198 19.11 -14.54 8.78
N GLU A 199 19.41 -15.81 8.52
CA GLU A 199 20.51 -16.30 7.64
C GLU A 199 20.40 -15.87 6.15
N HIS A 200 19.43 -15.02 5.77
CA HIS A 200 19.17 -14.62 4.38
C HIS A 200 19.54 -13.17 4.09
N ALA A 201 20.70 -12.71 4.56
CA ALA A 201 21.16 -11.33 4.37
C ALA A 201 21.19 -10.88 2.89
N LEU A 202 21.59 -11.78 1.96
CA LEU A 202 21.64 -11.48 0.52
C LEU A 202 20.27 -11.21 -0.09
N TYR A 203 19.24 -11.95 0.33
CA TYR A 203 17.87 -11.74 -0.15
C TYR A 203 17.32 -10.38 0.29
N HIS A 204 17.59 -9.98 1.52
CA HIS A 204 17.15 -8.69 2.05
C HIS A 204 17.89 -7.52 1.39
N LEU A 205 19.20 -7.65 1.14
CA LEU A 205 19.95 -6.66 0.36
C LEU A 205 19.37 -6.48 -1.05
N TRP A 206 18.96 -7.58 -1.68
CA TRP A 206 18.29 -7.52 -2.99
C TRP A 206 16.93 -6.83 -2.92
N LEU A 207 16.12 -7.10 -1.88
CA LEU A 207 14.85 -6.41 -1.64
C LEU A 207 15.06 -4.91 -1.40
N MET A 208 16.07 -4.52 -0.62
CA MET A 208 16.42 -3.11 -0.40
C MET A 208 16.78 -2.40 -1.71
N TYR A 209 17.51 -3.08 -2.60
CA TYR A 209 17.82 -2.56 -3.93
C TYR A 209 16.57 -2.41 -4.81
N LYS A 210 15.66 -3.39 -4.77
CA LYS A 210 14.38 -3.32 -5.51
C LYS A 210 13.48 -2.20 -5.01
N LEU A 211 13.39 -2.02 -3.69
CA LEU A 211 12.68 -0.92 -3.05
C LEU A 211 13.24 0.43 -3.50
N GLU A 212 14.57 0.57 -3.55
CA GLU A 212 15.22 1.79 -4.02
C GLU A 212 14.80 2.15 -5.45
N GLY A 213 14.80 1.18 -6.36
CA GLY A 213 14.37 1.36 -7.74
C GLY A 213 12.88 1.69 -7.89
N ALA A 214 12.01 1.10 -7.07
CA ALA A 214 10.58 1.42 -7.06
C ALA A 214 10.32 2.87 -6.61
N VAL A 215 11.02 3.32 -5.58
CA VAL A 215 10.95 4.70 -5.08
C VAL A 215 11.48 5.70 -6.10
N ASP A 216 12.57 5.37 -6.80
CA ASP A 216 13.09 6.22 -7.89
C ASP A 216 12.08 6.35 -9.03
N ALA A 217 11.41 5.27 -9.41
CA ALA A 217 10.38 5.29 -10.46
C ALA A 217 9.18 6.18 -10.07
N GLN A 218 8.68 6.07 -8.83
CA GLN A 218 7.59 6.92 -8.34
C GLN A 218 8.01 8.40 -8.26
N PHE A 219 9.23 8.65 -7.80
CA PHE A 219 9.79 10.00 -7.75
C PHE A 219 9.92 10.62 -9.14
N ASP A 220 10.43 9.87 -10.13
CA ASP A 220 10.56 10.33 -11.50
C ASP A 220 9.20 10.66 -12.14
N GLN A 221 8.14 9.91 -11.80
CA GLN A 221 6.77 10.23 -12.23
C GLN A 221 6.29 11.57 -11.66
N ILE A 222 6.50 11.81 -10.36
CA ILE A 222 6.14 13.09 -9.72
C ILE A 222 6.97 14.23 -10.31
N GLN A 223 8.27 14.02 -10.54
CA GLN A 223 9.15 15.00 -11.18
C GLN A 223 8.67 15.36 -12.58
N LEU A 224 8.27 14.36 -13.38
CA LEU A 224 7.74 14.59 -14.72
C LEU A 224 6.44 15.39 -14.68
N ALA A 225 5.53 15.06 -13.75
CA ALA A 225 4.29 15.80 -13.54
C ALA A 225 4.56 17.25 -13.10
N MET A 226 5.48 17.44 -12.14
CA MET A 226 5.90 18.76 -11.66
C MET A 226 6.55 19.57 -12.78
N LYS A 227 7.39 18.97 -13.62
CA LYS A 227 8.02 19.63 -14.77
C LYS A 227 6.99 20.09 -15.80
N ARG A 228 5.99 19.25 -16.10
CA ARG A 228 4.89 19.62 -17.00
C ARG A 228 4.08 20.79 -16.42
N SER A 229 3.75 20.76 -15.13
CA SER A 229 3.03 21.87 -14.49
C SER A 229 3.87 23.14 -14.40
N ALA A 230 5.17 23.06 -14.12
CA ALA A 230 6.07 24.21 -14.13
C ALA A 230 6.15 24.85 -15.53
N GLN A 231 6.27 24.04 -16.58
CA GLN A 231 6.26 24.52 -17.98
C GLN A 231 4.94 25.22 -18.33
N GLN A 232 3.80 24.65 -17.92
CA GLN A 232 2.47 25.25 -18.14
C GLN A 232 2.31 26.59 -17.40
N SER A 233 2.95 26.74 -16.24
CA SER A 233 2.94 27.99 -15.46
C SER A 233 4.03 28.99 -15.86
N GLY A 234 4.81 28.73 -16.91
CA GLY A 234 5.90 29.60 -17.34
C GLY A 234 7.06 29.71 -16.33
N LEU A 235 7.19 28.71 -15.46
CA LEU A 235 8.25 28.67 -14.44
C LEU A 235 9.57 28.17 -15.05
N ASN A 236 10.68 28.72 -14.54
CA ASN A 236 12.00 28.37 -15.02
C ASN A 236 12.32 26.88 -14.74
N PRO A 237 12.76 26.10 -15.75
CA PRO A 237 13.12 24.69 -15.60
C PRO A 237 14.16 24.40 -14.51
N SER A 238 15.05 25.37 -14.21
CA SER A 238 16.08 25.23 -13.15
C SER A 238 15.49 24.92 -11.77
N LEU A 239 14.28 25.39 -11.49
CA LEU A 239 13.58 25.17 -10.22
C LEU A 239 13.25 23.68 -10.00
N THR A 240 12.83 23.00 -11.07
CA THR A 240 12.53 21.56 -11.01
C THR A 240 13.79 20.73 -10.78
N ASN A 241 14.92 21.16 -11.35
CA ASN A 241 16.22 20.52 -11.12
C ASN A 241 16.69 20.70 -9.66
N GLN A 242 16.45 21.87 -9.06
CA GLN A 242 16.77 22.11 -7.66
C GLN A 242 15.98 21.18 -6.73
N VAL A 243 14.67 21.06 -6.93
CA VAL A 243 13.81 20.14 -6.16
C VAL A 243 14.29 18.69 -6.31
N ARG A 244 14.71 18.30 -7.53
CA ARG A 244 15.32 16.98 -7.77
C ARG A 244 16.59 16.77 -6.94
N GLN A 245 17.51 17.72 -6.96
CA GLN A 245 18.77 17.63 -6.22
C GLN A 245 18.52 17.54 -4.70
N GLU A 246 17.63 18.38 -4.17
CA GLU A 246 17.26 18.36 -2.75
C GLU A 246 16.68 17.01 -2.32
N PHE A 247 15.78 16.42 -3.12
CA PHE A 247 15.22 15.11 -2.83
C PHE A 247 16.30 14.01 -2.83
N MET A 248 17.18 13.97 -3.83
CA MET A 248 18.25 12.97 -3.91
C MET A 248 19.22 13.07 -2.73
N LEU A 249 19.55 14.30 -2.31
CA LEU A 249 20.38 14.54 -1.13
C LEU A 249 19.70 14.03 0.15
N ARG A 250 18.39 14.28 0.31
CA ARG A 250 17.60 13.80 1.46
C ARG A 250 17.50 12.28 1.49
N LYS A 251 17.15 11.65 0.37
CA LYS A 251 17.11 10.17 0.24
C LYS A 251 18.44 9.55 0.65
N LYS A 252 19.56 10.09 0.15
CA LYS A 252 20.91 9.64 0.51
C LYS A 252 21.20 9.82 2.00
N ALA A 253 20.86 10.96 2.58
CA ALA A 253 21.05 11.26 4.00
C ALA A 253 20.22 10.34 4.90
N GLN A 254 18.96 10.09 4.54
CA GLN A 254 18.09 9.17 5.27
C GLN A 254 18.60 7.74 5.23
N ARG A 255 18.99 7.25 4.05
CA ARG A 255 19.60 5.92 3.91
C ARG A 255 20.83 5.75 4.80
N ALA A 256 21.72 6.75 4.79
CA ALA A 256 22.90 6.74 5.66
C ALA A 256 22.53 6.72 7.15
N LYS A 257 21.50 7.48 7.55
CA LYS A 257 20.99 7.51 8.93
C LYS A 257 20.42 6.16 9.36
N LEU A 258 19.59 5.53 8.53
CA LEU A 258 18.97 4.23 8.81
C LEU A 258 20.02 3.13 8.92
N LEU A 259 20.97 3.08 7.98
CA LEU A 259 22.08 2.12 8.03
C LEU A 259 22.94 2.31 9.29
N LYS A 260 23.28 3.56 9.63
CA LYS A 260 24.03 3.86 10.86
C LYS A 260 23.26 3.39 12.10
N GLN A 261 21.96 3.67 12.17
CA GLN A 261 21.14 3.30 13.31
C GLN A 261 21.07 1.78 13.47
N ALA A 262 20.83 1.04 12.38
CA ALA A 262 20.78 -0.41 12.46
C ALA A 262 22.10 -1.07 12.84
N ILE A 263 23.24 -0.53 12.38
CA ILE A 263 24.58 -0.98 12.83
C ILE A 263 24.77 -0.73 14.33
N LEU A 264 24.27 0.40 14.85
CA LEU A 264 24.35 0.70 16.28
C LEU A 264 23.47 -0.25 17.11
N ASP A 265 22.24 -0.51 16.66
CA ASP A 265 21.31 -1.42 17.33
C ASP A 265 21.88 -2.85 17.38
N GLN A 266 22.57 -3.30 16.33
CA GLN A 266 23.26 -4.60 16.31
C GLN A 266 24.42 -4.70 17.32
N ARG A 267 25.11 -3.60 17.61
CA ARG A 267 26.21 -3.60 18.60
C ARG A 267 25.73 -3.58 20.04
N ALA A 268 24.46 -3.23 20.26
CA ALA A 268 23.89 -3.06 21.60
C ALA A 268 23.19 -4.33 22.13
N GLY A 269 22.89 -5.29 21.27
CA GLY A 269 22.33 -6.61 21.62
C GLY A 269 23.39 -7.70 21.57
#